data_AF-A0A6A6XQ70-F1
#
_entry.id   AF-A0A6A6XQ70-F1
#
_cell.length_a   1.000
_cell.length_b   1.000
_cell.length_c   1.000
_cell.angle_alpha   90.00
_cell.angle_beta   90.00
_cell.angle_gamma   90.00
#
_symmetry.space_group_name_H-M   'P 1'
#
loop_
_entity.id
_entity.type
_entity.pdbx_description
1 polymer ?
#
loop_
_entity_poly.entity_id
_entity_poly.type
_entity_poly.pdbx_seq_one_letter_code
_entity_poly.pdbx_strand_id
1 'polypeptide(L)'
;MPNLPLPPGAMSRIPQISEANRALIQAFESHAAFASQSAQRSGKVYFMWDFANRTEAMFQSILQNYPPPDTPATRGTIPNVPPASMTQTERDELKEDSVGRCMMLHSMIKDTSGKTAIMFGEAPGRGIDLGDDLKRAADAVKDVIYQSGTSASEAV
;
A
#
# COMPACT_ATOMS: atom_id res chain seq x y z
N MET A 1 14.34 8.90 2.93
CA MET A 1 14.37 7.71 3.81
C MET A 1 14.92 6.55 2.99
N PRO A 2 15.87 5.75 3.51
CA PRO A 2 16.33 4.56 2.80
C PRO A 2 15.16 3.58 2.60
N ASN A 3 15.02 3.06 1.38
CA ASN A 3 14.06 1.98 1.08
C ASN A 3 14.53 0.76 1.88
N LEU A 4 13.81 0.40 2.94
CA LEU A 4 14.18 -0.75 3.76
C LEU A 4 14.00 -2.00 2.89
N PRO A 5 15.00 -2.90 2.82
CA PRO A 5 14.81 -4.17 2.12
C PRO A 5 13.63 -4.92 2.74
N LEU A 6 12.82 -5.58 1.91
CA LEU A 6 11.72 -6.42 2.39
C LEU A 6 12.31 -7.59 3.19
N PRO A 7 11.77 -7.94 4.37
CA PRO A 7 12.28 -9.05 5.14
C PRO A 7 11.92 -10.38 4.46
N PRO A 8 12.76 -11.42 4.57
CA PRO A 8 12.52 -12.73 3.93
C PRO A 8 11.17 -13.38 4.26
N GLY A 9 10.55 -13.01 5.39
CA GLY A 9 9.24 -13.51 5.82
C GLY A 9 8.05 -12.64 5.41
N ALA A 10 8.21 -11.54 4.67
CA ALA A 10 7.08 -10.69 4.29
C ALA A 10 6.06 -11.45 3.42
N MET A 11 6.54 -12.30 2.51
CA MET A 11 5.68 -12.99 1.54
C MET A 11 4.80 -14.08 2.16
N SER A 12 5.15 -14.61 3.33
CA SER A 12 4.29 -15.55 4.06
C SER A 12 3.14 -14.86 4.78
N ARG A 13 3.16 -13.52 4.87
CA ARG A 13 2.18 -12.69 5.60
C ARG A 13 1.21 -11.94 4.69
N ILE A 14 1.12 -12.34 3.42
CA ILE A 14 0.24 -11.67 2.44
C ILE A 14 -1.21 -11.49 2.93
N PRO A 15 -1.86 -12.48 3.57
CA PRO A 15 -3.20 -12.28 4.12
C PRO A 15 -3.27 -11.14 5.14
N GLN A 16 -2.31 -11.06 6.06
CA GLN A 16 -2.25 -10.04 7.11
C GLN A 16 -1.89 -8.66 6.53
N ILE A 17 -0.98 -8.62 5.54
CA ILE A 17 -0.62 -7.36 4.86
C ILE A 17 -1.83 -6.82 4.11
N SER A 18 -2.59 -7.68 3.42
CA SER A 18 -3.83 -7.31 2.75
C SER A 18 -4.88 -6.79 3.73
N GLU A 19 -5.03 -7.42 4.89
CA GLU A 19 -5.92 -6.92 5.95
C GLU A 19 -5.52 -5.53 6.45
N ALA A 20 -4.23 -5.32 6.74
CA ALA A 20 -3.72 -4.01 7.14
C ALA A 20 -3.91 -2.96 6.02
N ASN A 21 -3.71 -3.34 4.75
CA ASN A 21 -3.94 -2.45 3.60
C ASN A 21 -5.42 -2.07 3.46
N ARG A 22 -6.37 -2.97 3.73
CA ARG A 22 -7.80 -2.63 3.79
C ARG A 22 -8.12 -1.63 4.91
N ALA A 23 -7.50 -1.77 6.08
CA ALA A 23 -7.64 -0.78 7.15
C ALA A 23 -7.08 0.59 6.74
N LEU A 24 -5.97 0.63 6.00
CA LEU A 24 -5.42 1.86 5.43
C LEU A 24 -6.37 2.49 4.39
N ILE A 25 -7.02 1.68 3.54
CA ILE A 25 -8.04 2.16 2.59
C ILE A 25 -9.21 2.82 3.34
N GLN A 26 -9.71 2.19 4.42
CA GLN A 26 -10.78 2.76 5.25
C GLN A 26 -10.36 4.08 5.92
N ALA A 27 -9.10 4.18 6.35
CA ALA A 27 -8.57 5.43 6.90
C ALA A 27 -8.53 6.56 5.85
N PHE A 28 -8.23 6.24 4.59
CA PHE A 28 -8.35 7.20 3.49
C PHE A 28 -9.80 7.63 3.27
N GLU A 29 -10.74 6.68 3.25
CA GLU A 29 -12.16 6.95 3.03
C GLU A 29 -12.78 7.83 4.13
N SER A 30 -12.26 7.71 5.35
CA SER A 30 -12.68 8.50 6.51
C SER A 30 -12.03 9.90 6.56
N HIS A 31 -11.03 10.18 5.71
CA HIS A 31 -10.32 11.44 5.73
C HIS A 31 -11.20 12.60 5.24
N ALA A 32 -11.16 13.75 5.92
CA ALA A 32 -12.05 14.89 5.64
C ALA A 32 -11.98 15.40 4.19
N ALA A 33 -10.80 15.34 3.55
CA ALA A 33 -10.61 15.73 2.16
C ALA A 33 -11.01 14.65 1.13
N PHE A 34 -11.33 13.42 1.55
CA PHE A 34 -11.56 12.31 0.64
C PHE A 34 -12.80 12.50 -0.21
N ALA A 35 -13.93 12.89 0.39
CA ALA A 35 -15.20 13.01 -0.34
C ALA A 35 -15.09 13.99 -1.53
N SER A 36 -14.46 15.16 -1.32
CA SER A 36 -14.27 16.15 -2.38
C SER A 36 -13.26 15.70 -3.44
N GLN A 37 -12.14 15.11 -3.02
CA GLN A 37 -11.11 14.61 -3.93
C GLN A 37 -11.56 13.41 -4.77
N SER A 38 -12.32 12.50 -4.17
CA SER A 38 -12.89 11.33 -4.85
C SER A 38 -13.89 11.71 -5.93
N ALA A 39 -14.77 12.69 -5.64
CA ALA A 39 -15.71 13.20 -6.63
C ALA A 39 -15.00 13.82 -7.86
N GLN A 40 -13.85 14.45 -7.65
CA GLN A 40 -13.06 15.07 -8.71
C GLN A 40 -11.99 14.15 -9.30
N ARG A 41 -11.83 12.96 -8.71
CA ARG A 41 -10.75 12.00 -9.01
C ARG A 41 -9.37 12.66 -9.05
N SER A 42 -9.12 13.54 -8.09
CA SER A 42 -7.92 14.38 -8.06
C SER A 42 -7.46 14.64 -6.64
N GLY A 43 -6.19 14.99 -6.49
CA GLY A 43 -5.58 15.32 -5.20
C GLY A 43 -4.95 14.12 -4.49
N LYS A 44 -4.08 14.46 -3.55
CA LYS A 44 -3.16 13.53 -2.88
C LYS A 44 -3.86 12.36 -2.18
N VAL A 45 -4.93 12.63 -1.43
CA VAL A 45 -5.68 11.63 -0.66
C VAL A 45 -6.34 10.64 -1.62
N TYR A 46 -7.00 11.14 -2.67
CA TYR A 46 -7.62 10.27 -3.68
C TYR A 46 -6.58 9.42 -4.43
N PHE A 47 -5.46 10.00 -4.88
CA PHE A 47 -4.45 9.24 -5.60
C PHE A 47 -3.80 8.15 -4.73
N MET A 48 -3.51 8.46 -3.46
CA MET A 48 -2.99 7.47 -2.51
C MET A 48 -4.03 6.36 -2.23
N TRP A 49 -5.31 6.71 -2.10
CA TRP A 49 -6.41 5.75 -1.97
C TRP A 49 -6.55 4.84 -3.21
N ASP A 50 -6.51 5.40 -4.43
CA ASP A 50 -6.58 4.61 -5.68
C ASP A 50 -5.38 3.66 -5.77
N PHE A 51 -4.20 4.15 -5.38
CA PHE A 51 -2.98 3.33 -5.32
C PHE A 51 -3.10 2.18 -4.32
N ALA A 52 -3.66 2.43 -3.13
CA ALA A 52 -3.92 1.40 -2.11
C ALA A 52 -4.94 0.35 -2.60
N ASN A 53 -6.01 0.78 -3.28
CA ASN A 53 -7.03 -0.10 -3.86
C ASN A 53 -6.48 -0.99 -4.98
N ARG A 54 -5.67 -0.44 -5.89
CA ARG A 54 -4.99 -1.24 -6.92
C ARG A 54 -4.04 -2.27 -6.31
N THR A 55 -3.40 -1.91 -5.20
CA THR A 55 -2.52 -2.82 -4.46
C THR A 55 -3.34 -3.92 -3.78
N GLU A 56 -4.52 -3.60 -3.24
CA GLU A 56 -5.45 -4.61 -2.71
C GLU A 56 -5.94 -5.57 -3.80
N ALA A 57 -6.25 -5.09 -5.00
CA ALA A 57 -6.62 -5.95 -6.11
C ALA A 57 -5.50 -6.96 -6.49
N MET A 58 -4.23 -6.58 -6.33
CA MET A 58 -3.10 -7.51 -6.51
C MET A 58 -3.07 -8.57 -5.39
N PHE A 59 -3.33 -8.19 -4.13
CA PHE A 59 -3.46 -9.17 -3.05
C PHE A 59 -4.63 -10.12 -3.28
N GLN A 60 -5.78 -9.63 -3.72
CA GLN A 60 -6.93 -10.47 -4.05
C GLN A 60 -6.62 -11.41 -5.22
N SER A 61 -5.88 -10.96 -6.22
CA SER A 61 -5.35 -11.84 -7.29
C SER A 61 -4.53 -13.00 -6.70
N ILE A 62 -3.59 -12.71 -5.80
CA ILE A 62 -2.74 -13.73 -5.14
C ILE A 62 -3.58 -14.69 -4.28
N LEU A 63 -4.50 -14.17 -3.47
CA LEU A 63 -5.25 -14.94 -2.47
C LEU A 63 -6.39 -15.77 -3.08
N GLN A 64 -7.05 -15.24 -4.11
CA GLN A 64 -8.24 -15.83 -4.71
C GLN A 64 -7.99 -16.42 -6.09
N ASN A 65 -6.74 -16.34 -6.59
CA ASN A 65 -6.32 -16.84 -7.88
C ASN A 65 -7.11 -16.25 -9.06
N TYR A 66 -7.29 -14.94 -9.07
CA TYR A 66 -7.82 -14.19 -10.21
C TYR A 66 -6.69 -13.52 -11.01
N PRO A 67 -6.89 -13.14 -12.27
CA PRO A 67 -5.90 -12.35 -13.01
C PRO A 67 -5.59 -11.03 -12.29
N PRO A 68 -4.31 -10.60 -12.22
CA PRO A 68 -3.93 -9.35 -11.58
C PRO A 68 -4.47 -8.14 -12.37
N PRO A 69 -4.72 -7.00 -11.71
CA PRO A 69 -5.08 -5.78 -12.40
C PRO A 69 -3.93 -5.30 -13.31
N ASP A 70 -4.26 -4.65 -14.43
CA ASP A 70 -3.24 -3.93 -15.20
C ASP A 70 -2.76 -2.72 -14.39
N THR A 71 -1.50 -2.78 -13.95
CA THR A 71 -0.84 -1.65 -13.29
C THR A 71 0.40 -1.24 -14.08
N PRO A 72 0.79 0.05 -14.06
CA PRO A 72 2.00 0.50 -14.73
C PRO A 72 3.28 -0.24 -14.30
N ALA A 73 3.32 -0.73 -13.05
CA ALA A 73 4.48 -1.41 -12.48
C ALA A 73 4.60 -2.87 -12.93
N THR A 74 3.47 -3.54 -13.18
CA THR A 74 3.41 -4.95 -13.58
C THR A 74 3.27 -5.16 -15.08
N ARG A 75 3.07 -4.08 -15.85
CA ARG A 75 2.85 -4.14 -17.29
C ARG A 75 4.09 -4.64 -18.03
N GLY A 76 3.97 -5.81 -18.64
CA GLY A 76 5.02 -6.43 -19.46
C GLY A 76 5.95 -7.36 -18.69
N THR A 77 5.85 -7.43 -17.37
CA THR A 77 6.61 -8.37 -16.51
C THR A 77 5.72 -9.46 -15.92
N ILE A 78 4.49 -9.12 -15.53
CA ILE A 78 3.50 -10.09 -15.02
C ILE A 78 2.43 -10.36 -16.09
N PRO A 79 2.18 -11.62 -16.48
CA PRO A 79 1.12 -11.95 -17.42
C PRO A 79 -0.25 -11.70 -16.81
N ASN A 80 -1.21 -11.28 -17.64
CA ASN A 80 -2.61 -11.12 -17.23
C ASN A 80 -3.34 -12.48 -17.22
N VAL A 81 -2.88 -13.39 -16.36
CA VAL A 81 -3.47 -14.72 -16.12
C VAL A 81 -3.55 -14.98 -14.62
N PRO A 82 -4.36 -15.94 -14.14
CA PRO A 82 -4.38 -16.31 -12.73
C PRO A 82 -2.99 -16.75 -12.21
N PRO A 83 -2.61 -16.45 -10.95
CA PRO A 83 -1.34 -16.88 -10.34
C PRO A 83 -1.02 -18.38 -10.44
N ALA A 84 -2.04 -19.24 -10.44
CA ALA A 84 -1.87 -20.69 -10.64
C ALA A 84 -1.34 -21.05 -12.05
N SER A 85 -1.55 -20.19 -13.03
CA SER A 85 -1.05 -20.33 -14.40
C SER A 85 0.27 -19.62 -14.64
N MET A 86 0.81 -18.91 -13.65
CA MET A 86 2.10 -18.23 -13.72
C MET A 86 3.25 -19.19 -13.40
N THR A 87 4.46 -18.81 -13.81
CA THR A 87 5.71 -19.37 -13.30
C THR A 87 5.94 -18.97 -11.83
N GLN A 88 6.87 -19.65 -11.17
CA GLN A 88 7.23 -19.29 -9.79
C GLN A 88 7.81 -17.87 -9.71
N THR A 89 8.67 -17.49 -10.65
CA THR A 89 9.28 -16.15 -10.73
C THR A 89 8.23 -15.06 -10.88
N GLU A 90 7.28 -15.21 -11.81
CA GLU A 90 6.20 -14.24 -11.99
C GLU A 90 5.32 -14.11 -10.74
N ARG A 91 5.04 -15.22 -10.04
CA ARG A 91 4.32 -15.16 -8.76
C ARG A 91 5.10 -14.41 -7.71
N ASP A 92 6.39 -14.63 -7.61
CA ASP A 92 7.23 -13.99 -6.60
C ASP A 92 7.39 -12.49 -6.89
N GLU A 93 7.57 -12.11 -8.17
CA GLU A 93 7.54 -10.71 -8.61
C GLU A 93 6.20 -10.03 -8.29
N LEU A 94 5.06 -10.69 -8.54
CA LEU A 94 3.74 -10.14 -8.21
C LEU A 94 3.60 -9.88 -6.70
N LYS A 95 4.11 -10.80 -5.86
CA LYS A 95 4.09 -10.64 -4.40
C LYS A 95 5.02 -9.52 -3.95
N GLU A 96 6.24 -9.48 -4.49
CA GLU A 96 7.23 -8.44 -4.20
C GLU A 96 6.72 -7.05 -4.59
N ASP A 97 6.10 -6.90 -5.75
CA ASP A 97 5.50 -5.61 -6.16
C ASP A 97 4.33 -5.24 -5.22
N SER A 98 3.44 -6.18 -4.90
CA SER A 98 2.32 -5.92 -3.99
C SER A 98 2.78 -5.39 -2.62
N VAL A 99 3.80 -6.03 -2.03
CA VAL A 99 4.37 -5.61 -0.73
C VAL A 99 5.21 -4.33 -0.88
N GLY A 100 5.98 -4.19 -1.95
CA GLY A 100 6.78 -3.00 -2.25
C GLY A 100 5.93 -1.74 -2.38
N ARG A 101 4.75 -1.86 -3.00
CA ARG A 101 3.77 -0.77 -3.10
C ARG A 101 3.24 -0.33 -1.74
N CYS A 102 3.03 -1.25 -0.81
CA CYS A 102 2.68 -0.89 0.57
C CYS A 102 3.77 -0.03 1.23
N MET A 103 5.04 -0.37 1.03
CA MET A 103 6.18 0.40 1.55
C MET A 103 6.37 1.75 0.86
N MET A 104 6.08 1.82 -0.44
CA MET A 104 6.04 3.08 -1.19
C MET A 104 4.94 4.00 -0.63
N LEU A 105 3.74 3.46 -0.40
CA LEU A 105 2.63 4.20 0.16
C LEU A 105 2.93 4.70 1.58
N HIS A 106 3.52 3.85 2.43
CA HIS A 106 4.03 4.26 3.76
C HIS A 106 4.98 5.45 3.65
N SER A 107 5.95 5.36 2.73
CA SER A 107 6.95 6.42 2.53
C SER A 107 6.31 7.73 2.07
N MET A 108 5.30 7.67 1.21
CA MET A 108 4.56 8.86 0.75
C MET A 108 3.71 9.47 1.87
N ILE A 109 3.06 8.65 2.70
CA ILE A 109 2.24 9.13 3.83
C ILE A 109 3.10 9.80 4.91
N LYS A 110 4.30 9.27 5.14
CA LYS A 110 5.23 9.76 6.17
C LYS A 110 6.22 10.80 5.63
N ASP A 111 6.07 11.22 4.38
CA ASP A 111 6.97 12.20 3.78
C ASP A 111 6.82 13.58 4.42
N THR A 112 7.84 13.99 5.18
CA THR A 112 7.95 15.33 5.75
C THR A 112 8.80 16.27 4.90
N SER A 113 9.41 15.78 3.81
CA SER A 113 10.31 16.58 2.96
C SER A 113 9.56 17.48 1.98
N GLY A 114 8.25 17.30 1.83
CA GLY A 114 7.41 18.05 0.90
C GLY A 114 7.50 17.60 -0.55
N LYS A 115 8.29 16.56 -0.87
CA LYS A 115 8.40 16.01 -2.24
C LYS A 115 7.07 15.45 -2.73
N THR A 116 6.35 14.78 -1.85
CA THR A 116 5.01 14.26 -2.13
C THR A 116 4.04 15.41 -2.39
N ALA A 117 4.13 16.50 -1.62
CA ALA A 117 3.32 17.70 -1.85
C ALA A 117 3.59 18.30 -3.25
N ILE A 118 4.85 18.42 -3.66
CA ILE A 118 5.24 18.88 -5.00
C ILE A 118 4.71 17.95 -6.10
N MET A 119 4.80 16.64 -5.92
CA MET A 119 4.30 15.64 -6.88
C MET A 119 2.79 15.81 -7.15
N PHE A 120 2.03 16.24 -6.14
CA PHE A 120 0.59 16.50 -6.26
C PHE A 120 0.24 17.96 -6.54
N GLY A 121 1.22 18.80 -6.88
CA GLY A 121 1.01 20.21 -7.23
C GLY A 121 0.55 21.07 -6.05
N GLU A 122 0.78 20.63 -4.81
CA GLU A 122 0.43 21.41 -3.63
C GLU A 122 1.41 22.60 -3.48
N ALA A 123 0.87 23.79 -3.20
CA ALA A 123 1.70 24.96 -2.96
C ALA A 123 2.50 24.79 -1.64
N PRO A 124 3.76 25.30 -1.58
CA PRO A 124 4.55 25.24 -0.35
C PRO A 124 3.78 25.79 0.87
N GLY A 125 3.78 25.04 1.97
CA GLY A 125 3.04 25.40 3.20
C GLY A 125 1.52 25.25 3.14
N ARG A 126 0.95 24.81 2.01
CA ARG A 126 -0.48 24.49 1.85
C ARG A 126 -0.74 23.02 1.56
N GLY A 127 0.21 22.16 1.90
CA GLY A 127 0.04 20.72 1.73
C GLY A 127 -1.09 20.19 2.60
N ILE A 128 -1.84 19.22 2.10
CA ILE A 128 -2.88 18.57 2.89
C ILE A 128 -2.20 17.71 3.96
N ASP A 129 -2.50 17.96 5.23
CA ASP A 129 -2.10 17.02 6.29
C ASP A 129 -2.96 15.76 6.15
N LEU A 130 -2.29 14.61 6.13
CA LEU A 130 -2.95 13.31 6.06
C LEU A 130 -3.51 12.91 7.45
N GLY A 131 -3.12 13.61 8.51
CA GLY A 131 -3.59 13.34 9.86
C GLY A 131 -2.99 12.09 10.49
N ASP A 132 -3.26 11.90 11.78
CA ASP A 132 -2.63 10.84 12.58
C ASP A 132 -3.22 9.46 12.31
N ASP A 133 -4.49 9.38 11.91
CA ASP A 133 -5.16 8.10 11.63
C ASP A 133 -4.55 7.42 10.39
N LEU A 134 -4.32 8.17 9.31
CA LEU A 134 -3.63 7.64 8.12
C LEU A 134 -2.18 7.26 8.42
N LYS A 135 -1.46 8.07 9.21
CA LYS A 135 -0.08 7.77 9.61
C LYS A 135 -0.02 6.49 10.44
N ARG A 136 -0.97 6.29 11.36
CA ARG A 136 -1.06 5.09 12.20
C ARG A 136 -1.45 3.85 11.40
N ALA A 137 -2.40 3.96 10.48
CA ALA A 137 -2.77 2.86 9.60
C ALA A 137 -1.61 2.46 8.67
N ALA A 138 -0.87 3.43 8.16
CA ALA A 138 0.33 3.16 7.38
C ALA A 138 1.41 2.45 8.21
N ASP A 139 1.66 2.91 9.44
CA ASP A 139 2.60 2.25 10.35
C ASP A 139 2.16 0.81 10.65
N ALA A 140 0.87 0.55 10.86
CA ALA A 140 0.36 -0.81 11.05
C ALA A 140 0.66 -1.74 9.85
N VAL A 141 0.53 -1.25 8.61
CA VAL A 141 0.93 -2.00 7.40
C VAL A 141 2.42 -2.33 7.45
N LYS A 142 3.27 -1.34 7.74
CA LYS A 142 4.71 -1.54 7.88
C LYS A 142 5.03 -2.54 9.00
N ASP A 143 4.37 -2.46 10.14
CA ASP A 143 4.62 -3.32 11.30
C ASP A 143 4.27 -4.78 10.98
N VAL A 144 3.20 -5.04 10.23
CA VAL A 144 2.89 -6.38 9.71
C VAL A 144 3.96 -6.85 8.72
N ILE A 145 4.43 -5.98 7.81
CA ILE A 145 5.48 -6.30 6.85
C ILE A 145 6.80 -6.62 7.57
N TYR A 146 7.14 -5.94 8.66
CA TYR A 146 8.42 -6.10 9.38
C TYR A 146 8.32 -6.90 10.69
N GLN A 147 7.15 -7.42 11.05
CA GLN A 147 6.90 -8.03 12.37
C GLN A 147 7.28 -7.12 13.55
N SER A 148 7.17 -5.81 13.36
CA SER A 148 7.47 -4.81 14.39
C SER A 148 6.20 -4.51 15.18
N GLY A 149 5.61 -5.52 15.84
CA GLY A 149 4.32 -5.39 16.54
C GLY A 149 4.09 -6.48 17.58
N THR A 150 4.66 -6.25 18.76
CA THR A 150 4.29 -6.73 20.11
C THR A 150 4.22 -8.25 20.38
N SER A 151 5.36 -8.82 20.79
CA SER A 151 5.36 -9.85 21.84
C SER A 151 4.87 -9.24 23.14
N ALA A 152 3.54 -9.15 23.33
CA ALA A 152 2.98 -8.84 24.63
C ALA A 152 3.01 -10.12 25.47
N SER A 153 3.98 -10.16 26.38
CA SER A 153 4.07 -10.96 27.60
C SER A 153 2.77 -11.70 27.98
N GLU A 154 2.70 -13.00 27.72
CA GLU A 154 1.93 -13.91 28.57
C GLU A 154 2.69 -14.03 29.90
N ALA A 155 2.33 -13.16 30.84
CA ALA A 155 2.59 -13.39 32.24
C ALA A 155 1.25 -13.81 32.86
N VAL A 156 1.13 -15.12 33.12
CA VAL A 156 0.21 -15.70 34.11
C VAL A 156 1.08 -16.44 35.12
#